data_AF-A0A9R0K8Y3-F1
#
_entry.id   AF-A0A9R0K8Y3-F1
#
_cell.length_a   1.000
_cell.length_b   1.000
_cell.length_c   1.000
_cell.angle_alpha   90.00
_cell.angle_beta   90.00
_cell.angle_gamma   90.00
#
_symmetry.space_group_name_H-M   'P 1'
#
loop_
_entity.id
_entity.type
_entity.pdbx_description
1 polymer ?
#
loop_
_entity_poly.entity_id
_entity_poly.type
_entity_poly.pdbx_seq_one_letter_code
_entity_poly.pdbx_strand_id
1 'polypeptide(L)'
;MSYVLRSISIDTVLNIIALGAKGRTLDQLIELLGYQGTDNFNVVASILADVLKEPNDGDGLGVSFVNALWVNRYYTLNSSFQKVLKDLYKVEAKEVDFVNQVDEVVKEVNVWAEKVSKGFIKNLLSKDALSNDIILLLVNALYFKGTWVEKFKQEKTKDRDFYLLNGNKLKVTPPPPLIYFVANHPFLFMIREDISGAILFVGTMVDPLQKLSTILYGRGR
;
A
#
# COMPACT_ATOMS: atom_id res chain seq x y z
N MET A 1 6.71 -21.66 9.57
CA MET A 1 7.13 -20.46 10.32
C MET A 1 6.78 -19.26 9.45
N SER A 2 5.71 -18.56 9.80
CA SER A 2 5.19 -17.42 9.02
C SER A 2 5.90 -16.15 9.44
N TYR A 3 6.73 -15.58 8.57
CA TYR A 3 7.34 -14.28 8.78
C TYR A 3 6.27 -13.20 8.59
N VAL A 4 5.95 -12.45 9.65
CA VAL A 4 5.17 -11.21 9.52
C VAL A 4 6.13 -10.15 9.01
N LEU A 5 6.02 -9.85 7.73
CA LEU A 5 6.78 -8.80 7.07
C LEU A 5 6.09 -7.46 7.38
N ARG A 6 6.73 -6.61 8.20
CA ARG A 6 6.22 -5.26 8.50
C ARG A 6 6.28 -4.40 7.23
N SER A 7 5.12 -3.89 6.81
CA SER A 7 5.02 -2.93 5.72
C SER A 7 4.87 -1.53 6.30
N ILE A 8 5.58 -0.55 5.75
CA ILE A 8 5.48 0.84 6.20
C ILE A 8 4.05 1.39 6.10
N SER A 9 3.25 0.88 5.15
CA SER A 9 1.82 1.16 5.04
C SER A 9 1.04 0.76 6.28
N ILE A 10 1.24 -0.47 6.77
CA ILE A 10 0.55 -1.01 7.94
C ILE A 10 1.03 -0.29 9.20
N ASP A 11 2.34 -0.12 9.35
CA ASP A 11 2.93 0.60 10.48
C ASP A 11 2.40 2.02 10.58
N THR A 12 2.24 2.72 9.45
CA THR A 12 1.68 4.08 9.41
C THR A 12 0.23 4.12 9.88
N VAL A 13 -0.61 3.22 9.37
CA VAL A 13 -2.02 3.14 9.76
C VAL A 13 -2.13 2.84 11.26
N LEU A 14 -1.35 1.87 11.77
CA LEU A 14 -1.33 1.52 13.18
C LEU A 14 -0.82 2.67 14.06
N ASN A 15 0.19 3.40 13.60
CA ASN A 15 0.71 4.57 14.31
C ASN A 15 -0.33 5.70 14.37
N ILE A 16 -1.04 5.99 13.27
CA ILE A 16 -2.16 6.93 13.27
C ILE A 16 -3.25 6.51 14.27
N ILE A 17 -3.58 5.21 14.32
CA ILE A 17 -4.55 4.68 15.29
C ILE A 17 -4.02 4.85 16.72
N ALA A 18 -2.74 4.58 16.96
CA ALA A 18 -2.11 4.75 18.27
C ALA A 18 -2.19 6.19 18.77
N LEU A 19 -2.01 7.19 17.88
CA LEU A 19 -2.14 8.61 18.23
C LEU A 19 -3.55 9.01 18.71
N GLY A 20 -4.59 8.26 18.30
CA GLY A 20 -5.95 8.43 18.79
C GLY A 20 -6.29 7.57 20.01
N ALA A 21 -5.45 6.59 20.35
CA ALA A 21 -5.69 5.62 21.42
C ALA A 21 -5.22 6.15 22.79
N LYS A 22 -5.76 5.55 23.87
CA LYS A 22 -5.37 5.85 25.26
C LYS A 22 -5.37 4.59 26.11
N GLY A 23 -4.66 4.62 27.23
CA GLY A 23 -4.60 3.53 28.21
C GLY A 23 -4.15 2.21 27.57
N ARG A 24 -4.79 1.11 27.96
CA ARG A 24 -4.37 -0.24 27.55
C ARG A 24 -4.30 -0.45 26.03
N THR A 25 -5.18 0.16 25.26
CA THR A 25 -5.16 0.05 23.79
C THR A 25 -3.91 0.71 23.21
N LEU A 26 -3.52 1.87 23.75
CA LEU A 26 -2.29 2.55 23.35
C LEU A 26 -1.07 1.69 23.71
N ASP A 27 -1.04 1.13 24.92
CA ASP A 27 0.07 0.30 25.38
C ASP A 27 0.29 -0.91 24.46
N GLN A 28 -0.79 -1.60 24.08
CA GLN A 28 -0.73 -2.73 23.14
C GLN A 28 -0.25 -2.34 21.75
N LEU A 29 -0.66 -1.16 21.26
CA LEU A 29 -0.22 -0.66 19.96
C LEU A 29 1.26 -0.26 19.96
N ILE A 30 1.74 0.37 21.03
CA ILE A 30 3.16 0.71 21.22
C ILE A 30 4.01 -0.55 21.25
N GLU A 31 3.58 -1.58 22.00
CA GLU A 31 4.26 -2.87 22.09
C GLU A 31 4.30 -3.56 20.71
N LEU A 32 3.16 -3.63 20.01
CA LEU A 32 3.07 -4.21 18.67
C LEU A 32 3.99 -3.49 17.66
N LEU A 33 4.05 -2.16 17.74
CA LEU A 33 4.92 -1.33 16.90
C LEU A 33 6.39 -1.44 17.29
N GLY A 34 6.71 -2.03 18.45
CA GLY A 34 8.06 -2.17 18.98
C GLY A 34 8.68 -0.84 19.44
N TYR A 35 7.85 0.14 19.81
CA TYR A 35 8.31 1.45 20.25
C TYR A 35 8.59 1.47 21.75
N GLN A 36 9.57 2.28 22.15
CA GLN A 36 9.85 2.57 23.56
C GLN A 36 9.12 3.86 23.92
N GLY A 37 7.80 3.76 24.12
CA GLY A 37 6.93 4.92 24.37
C GLY A 37 6.52 5.68 23.10
N THR A 38 6.03 6.91 23.27
CA THR A 38 5.38 7.70 22.21
C THR A 38 6.35 8.57 21.40
N ASP A 39 7.61 8.71 21.84
CA ASP A 39 8.60 9.59 21.20
C ASP A 39 8.94 9.14 19.77
N ASN A 40 8.81 7.84 19.50
CA ASN A 40 9.03 7.25 18.17
C ASN A 40 7.99 7.65 17.12
N PHE A 41 6.83 8.20 17.53
CA PHE A 41 5.80 8.62 16.58
C PHE A 41 6.29 9.76 15.66
N ASN A 42 7.13 10.66 16.19
CA ASN A 42 7.69 11.76 15.41
C ASN A 42 8.77 11.30 14.41
N VAL A 43 9.54 10.25 14.75
CA VAL A 43 10.57 9.67 13.89
C VAL A 43 9.95 9.01 12.65
N VAL A 44 8.86 8.27 12.85
CA VAL A 44 8.13 7.65 11.75
C VAL A 44 7.52 8.73 10.86
N ALA A 45 6.93 9.76 11.45
CA ALA A 45 6.41 10.90 10.70
C ALA A 45 7.49 11.61 9.85
N SER A 46 8.71 11.77 10.37
CA SER A 46 9.81 12.36 9.59
C SER A 46 10.29 11.46 8.46
N ILE A 47 10.41 10.15 8.69
CA ILE A 47 10.75 9.17 7.64
C ILE A 47 9.67 9.19 6.56
N LEU A 48 8.40 9.23 6.96
CA LEU A 48 7.29 9.37 6.04
C LEU A 48 7.41 10.67 5.25
N ALA A 49 7.67 11.82 5.87
CA ALA A 49 7.85 13.08 5.15
C ALA A 49 8.94 13.03 4.06
N ASP A 50 10.00 12.25 4.26
CA ASP A 50 11.03 12.03 3.25
C ASP A 50 10.60 11.05 2.14
N VAL A 51 9.92 9.95 2.49
CA VAL A 51 9.35 8.97 1.53
C VAL A 51 8.18 9.58 0.74
N LEU A 52 7.46 10.53 1.32
CA LEU A 52 6.32 11.26 0.76
C LEU A 52 6.72 12.33 -0.26
N LYS A 53 8.02 12.61 -0.44
CA LYS A 53 8.48 13.55 -1.47
C LYS A 53 8.05 13.03 -2.83
N GLU A 54 7.11 13.74 -3.45
CA GLU A 54 6.63 13.38 -4.78
C GLU A 54 7.82 13.28 -5.75
N PRO A 55 7.83 12.24 -6.60
CA PRO A 55 8.89 12.10 -7.56
C PRO A 55 8.74 13.20 -8.61
N ASN A 56 9.82 13.92 -8.85
CA ASN A 56 9.94 14.75 -10.05
C ASN A 56 9.56 13.89 -11.27
N ASP A 57 8.73 14.41 -12.17
CA ASP A 57 8.17 13.72 -13.35
C ASP A 57 9.19 13.21 -14.41
N GLY A 58 10.45 12.94 -14.01
CA GLY A 58 11.52 12.38 -14.84
C GLY A 58 11.64 10.84 -14.78
N ASP A 59 12.70 10.31 -15.42
CA ASP A 59 13.03 8.87 -15.54
C ASP A 59 13.53 8.23 -14.23
N GLY A 60 13.23 8.85 -13.08
CA GLY A 60 13.74 8.52 -11.74
C GLY A 60 12.79 7.67 -10.89
N LEU A 61 13.18 7.50 -9.62
CA LEU A 61 12.43 6.77 -8.61
C LEU A 61 11.10 7.46 -8.31
N GLY A 62 10.00 6.80 -8.64
CA GLY A 62 8.64 7.18 -8.32
C GLY A 62 8.13 6.49 -7.06
N VAL A 63 7.93 7.22 -5.96
CA VAL A 63 7.20 6.70 -4.80
C VAL A 63 6.01 7.61 -4.53
N SER A 64 4.81 7.04 -4.46
CA SER A 64 3.65 7.71 -3.90
C SER A 64 3.22 6.92 -2.67
N PHE A 65 3.29 7.56 -1.53
CA PHE A 65 2.74 7.05 -0.29
C PHE A 65 1.71 8.09 0.13
N VAL A 66 0.44 7.73 0.34
CA VAL A 66 -0.57 8.72 0.70
C VAL A 66 -1.54 8.08 1.67
N ASN A 67 -1.84 8.82 2.73
CA ASN A 67 -2.88 8.47 3.68
C ASN A 67 -4.09 9.38 3.45
N ALA A 68 -5.29 8.83 3.58
CA ALA A 68 -6.52 9.60 3.59
C ALA A 68 -7.44 9.09 4.68
N LEU A 69 -8.18 10.02 5.27
CA LEU A 69 -9.09 9.76 6.36
C LEU A 69 -10.47 10.29 5.98
N TRP A 70 -11.49 9.45 6.12
CA TRP A 70 -12.88 9.84 6.02
C TRP A 70 -13.54 9.64 7.38
N VAL A 71 -14.32 10.62 7.82
CA VAL A 71 -15.08 10.60 9.06
C VAL A 71 -16.55 10.78 8.75
N ASN A 72 -17.38 9.99 9.42
CA ASN A 72 -18.82 10.12 9.33
C ASN A 72 -19.27 11.47 9.90
N ARG A 73 -20.08 12.23 9.16
CA ARG A 73 -20.54 13.60 9.49
C ARG A 73 -21.24 13.73 10.83
N TYR A 74 -21.78 12.64 11.36
CA TYR A 74 -22.42 12.62 12.67
C TYR A 74 -21.42 12.64 13.83
N TYR A 75 -20.11 12.61 13.55
CA TYR A 75 -19.03 12.60 14.53
C TYR A 75 -18.01 13.68 14.24
N THR A 76 -17.52 14.33 15.30
CA THR A 76 -16.47 15.34 15.20
C THR A 76 -15.16 14.78 15.71
N LEU A 77 -14.12 14.83 14.89
CA LEU A 77 -12.78 14.45 15.33
C LEU A 77 -12.24 15.47 16.33
N ASN A 78 -11.50 14.98 17.31
CA ASN A 78 -10.83 15.85 18.27
C ASN A 78 -9.82 16.76 17.55
N SER A 79 -9.85 18.06 17.84
CA SER A 79 -9.00 19.05 17.16
C SER A 79 -7.50 18.80 17.36
N SER A 80 -7.08 18.28 18.51
CA SER A 80 -5.67 17.91 18.74
C SER A 80 -5.24 16.73 17.87
N PHE A 81 -6.12 15.74 17.68
CA PHE A 81 -5.87 14.62 16.79
C PHE A 81 -5.81 15.05 15.32
N GLN A 82 -6.75 15.90 14.89
CA GLN A 82 -6.74 16.48 13.54
C GLN A 82 -5.45 17.27 13.26
N LYS A 83 -4.98 18.04 14.24
CA LYS A 83 -3.72 18.79 14.12
C LYS A 83 -2.54 17.85 13.92
N VAL A 84 -2.43 16.79 14.71
CA VAL A 84 -1.35 15.81 14.58
C VAL A 84 -1.39 15.13 13.20
N LEU A 85 -2.57 14.71 12.73
CA LEU A 85 -2.72 14.13 11.39
C LEU A 85 -2.24 15.05 10.27
N LYS A 86 -2.64 16.32 10.34
CA LYS A 86 -2.27 17.34 9.35
C LYS A 86 -0.78 17.68 9.42
N ASP A 87 -0.24 17.86 10.61
CA ASP A 87 1.13 18.32 10.79
C ASP A 87 2.15 17.21 10.48
N LEU A 88 1.90 15.99 10.96
CA LEU A 88 2.84 14.86 10.87
C LEU A 88 2.61 13.97 9.65
N TYR A 89 1.35 13.66 9.31
CA TYR A 89 1.03 12.70 8.25
C TYR A 89 0.53 13.37 6.96
N LYS A 90 0.38 14.70 6.97
CA LYS A 90 -0.22 15.48 5.88
C LYS A 90 -1.61 14.97 5.48
N VAL A 91 -2.34 14.43 6.45
CA VAL A 91 -3.70 13.92 6.28
C VAL A 91 -4.70 14.96 6.74
N GLU A 92 -5.58 15.36 5.84
CA GLU A 92 -6.80 16.09 6.20
C GLU A 92 -7.99 15.12 6.17
N ALA A 93 -8.79 15.15 7.24
CA ALA A 93 -9.97 14.31 7.33
C ALA A 93 -11.09 14.89 6.48
N LYS A 94 -11.70 14.05 5.64
CA LYS A 94 -12.87 14.39 4.85
C LYS A 94 -14.14 13.95 5.55
N GLU A 95 -15.14 14.81 5.55
CA GLU A 95 -16.45 14.48 6.09
C GLU A 95 -17.32 13.80 5.03
N VAL A 96 -17.94 12.66 5.39
CA VAL A 96 -18.80 11.87 4.52
C VAL A 96 -20.03 11.33 5.25
N ASP A 97 -20.98 10.76 4.51
CA ASP A 97 -22.18 10.15 5.05
C ASP A 97 -22.19 8.64 4.78
N PHE A 98 -21.67 7.85 5.72
CA PHE A 98 -21.71 6.39 5.62
C PHE A 98 -23.13 5.83 5.81
N VAL A 99 -24.06 6.60 6.39
CA VAL A 99 -25.42 6.14 6.69
C VAL A 99 -26.30 6.22 5.45
N ASN A 100 -26.30 7.37 4.78
CA ASN A 100 -27.23 7.65 3.68
C ASN A 100 -26.55 7.64 2.30
N GLN A 101 -25.22 7.67 2.22
CA GLN A 101 -24.49 7.86 0.96
C GLN A 101 -23.31 6.89 0.77
N VAL A 102 -23.39 5.68 1.35
CA VAL A 102 -22.30 4.68 1.31
C VAL A 102 -21.76 4.41 -0.11
N ASP A 103 -22.65 4.32 -1.10
CA ASP A 103 -22.27 4.11 -2.51
C ASP A 103 -21.40 5.25 -3.06
N GLU A 104 -21.71 6.50 -2.71
CA GLU A 104 -20.91 7.66 -3.11
C GLU A 104 -19.57 7.70 -2.36
N VAL A 105 -19.54 7.28 -1.10
CA VAL A 105 -18.28 7.16 -0.35
C VAL A 105 -17.36 6.11 -0.98
N VAL A 106 -17.88 4.94 -1.35
CA VAL A 106 -17.09 3.90 -2.05
C VAL A 106 -16.51 4.45 -3.35
N LYS A 107 -17.32 5.17 -4.14
CA LYS A 107 -16.87 5.80 -5.38
C LYS A 107 -15.78 6.84 -5.13
N GLU A 108 -15.94 7.69 -4.11
CA GLU A 108 -14.95 8.70 -3.76
C GLU A 108 -13.61 8.07 -3.37
N VAL A 109 -13.62 7.04 -2.50
CA VAL A 109 -12.41 6.34 -2.06
C VAL A 109 -11.70 5.69 -3.25
N ASN A 110 -12.44 5.07 -4.17
CA ASN A 110 -11.88 4.46 -5.37
C ASN A 110 -11.27 5.48 -6.33
N VAL A 111 -11.93 6.63 -6.55
CA VAL A 111 -11.39 7.73 -7.35
C VAL A 111 -10.13 8.31 -6.72
N TRP A 112 -10.13 8.49 -5.39
CA TRP A 112 -8.95 8.93 -4.66
C TRP A 112 -7.78 7.94 -4.83
N ALA A 113 -8.04 6.64 -4.62
CA ALA A 113 -7.03 5.58 -4.73
C ALA A 113 -6.45 5.51 -6.14
N GLU A 114 -7.29 5.61 -7.17
CA GLU A 114 -6.87 5.63 -8.57
C GLU A 114 -6.00 6.86 -8.88
N LYS A 115 -6.38 8.04 -8.38
CA LYS A 115 -5.61 9.27 -8.58
C LYS A 115 -4.21 9.17 -7.96
N VAL A 116 -4.12 8.84 -6.66
CA VAL A 116 -2.83 8.81 -5.95
C VAL A 116 -1.91 7.70 -6.44
N SER A 117 -2.49 6.62 -6.96
CA SER A 117 -1.73 5.52 -7.57
C SER A 117 -1.46 5.67 -9.06
N LYS A 118 -1.67 6.87 -9.66
CA LYS A 118 -1.49 7.11 -11.11
C LYS A 118 -2.23 6.10 -12.00
N GLY A 119 -3.41 5.66 -11.57
CA GLY A 119 -4.25 4.72 -12.31
C GLY A 119 -4.02 3.23 -12.02
N PHE A 120 -3.10 2.87 -11.13
CA PHE A 120 -2.74 1.46 -10.91
C PHE A 120 -3.61 0.74 -9.87
N ILE A 121 -4.12 1.46 -8.86
CA ILE A 121 -5.04 0.92 -7.86
C ILE A 121 -6.45 1.38 -8.23
N LYS A 122 -7.22 0.48 -8.81
CA LYS A 122 -8.63 0.72 -9.20
C LYS A 122 -9.53 -0.18 -8.37
N ASN A 123 -10.73 0.32 -8.06
CA ASN A 123 -11.75 -0.46 -7.32
C ASN A 123 -11.20 -1.06 -6.01
N LEU A 124 -10.46 -0.24 -5.24
CA LEU A 124 -9.92 -0.60 -3.93
C LEU A 124 -11.00 -1.17 -2.99
N LEU A 125 -12.17 -0.54 -2.98
CA LEU A 125 -13.34 -0.97 -2.23
C LEU A 125 -14.45 -1.44 -3.18
N SER A 126 -15.06 -2.58 -2.86
CA SER A 126 -16.34 -2.99 -3.43
C SER A 126 -17.49 -2.31 -2.68
N LYS A 127 -18.69 -2.32 -3.26
CA LYS A 127 -19.90 -1.78 -2.62
C LYS A 127 -20.20 -2.43 -1.27
N ASP A 128 -19.92 -3.73 -1.16
CA ASP A 128 -20.21 -4.51 0.05
C ASP A 128 -19.09 -4.40 1.11
N ALA A 129 -18.02 -3.66 0.84
CA ALA A 129 -16.89 -3.52 1.75
C ALA A 129 -17.16 -2.57 2.93
N LEU A 130 -18.18 -1.72 2.81
CA LEU A 130 -18.53 -0.73 3.82
C LEU A 130 -19.94 -0.97 4.35
N SER A 131 -20.10 -0.82 5.66
CA SER A 131 -21.38 -0.82 6.36
C SER A 131 -21.74 0.59 6.84
N ASN A 132 -23.01 0.80 7.18
CA ASN A 132 -23.53 2.12 7.56
C ASN A 132 -23.16 2.55 8.99
N ASP A 133 -22.64 1.64 9.81
CA ASP A 133 -22.15 1.89 11.17
C ASP A 133 -20.70 2.37 11.22
N ILE A 134 -20.04 2.51 10.07
CA ILE A 134 -18.67 3.03 10.01
C ILE A 134 -18.65 4.48 10.48
N ILE A 135 -17.79 4.73 11.47
CA ILE A 135 -17.52 6.06 12.03
C ILE A 135 -16.34 6.70 11.32
N LEU A 136 -15.32 5.91 10.99
CA LEU A 136 -14.04 6.38 10.50
C LEU A 136 -13.43 5.34 9.56
N LEU A 137 -12.96 5.80 8.40
CA LEU A 137 -12.25 5.00 7.41
C LEU A 137 -10.88 5.63 7.16
N LEU A 138 -9.83 4.90 7.53
CA LEU A 138 -8.44 5.29 7.27
C LEU A 138 -7.89 4.39 6.16
N VAL A 139 -7.41 5.01 5.09
CA VAL A 139 -6.88 4.31 3.92
C VAL A 139 -5.46 4.77 3.65
N ASN A 140 -4.56 3.81 3.48
CA ASN A 140 -3.22 4.05 2.97
C ASN A 140 -3.12 3.52 1.53
N ALA A 141 -2.48 4.30 0.66
CA ALA A 141 -2.09 3.88 -0.68
C ALA A 141 -0.57 4.03 -0.81
N LEU A 142 0.09 2.94 -1.22
CA LEU A 142 1.52 2.93 -1.58
C LEU A 142 1.64 2.47 -3.03
N TYR A 143 2.29 3.30 -3.85
CA TYR A 143 2.64 3.04 -5.23
C TYR A 143 4.13 3.30 -5.42
N PHE A 144 4.79 2.39 -6.13
CA PHE A 144 6.21 2.46 -6.42
C PHE A 144 6.46 2.20 -7.91
N LYS A 145 7.32 3.02 -8.51
CA LYS A 145 7.82 2.89 -9.88
C LYS A 145 9.30 3.23 -9.89
N GLY A 146 10.17 2.24 -9.96
CA GLY A 146 11.60 2.44 -10.16
C GLY A 146 12.01 2.19 -11.60
N THR A 147 12.93 3.00 -12.12
CA THR A 147 13.69 2.67 -13.33
C THR A 147 14.95 1.90 -12.93
N TRP A 148 15.25 0.80 -13.62
CA TRP A 148 16.50 0.06 -13.39
C TRP A 148 17.72 0.95 -13.68
N VAL A 149 18.71 0.92 -12.79
CA VAL A 149 20.02 1.57 -13.00
C VAL A 149 20.68 0.99 -14.25
N GLU A 150 20.69 -0.34 -14.38
CA GLU A 150 21.09 -1.03 -15.60
C GLU A 150 19.86 -1.67 -16.26
N LYS A 151 19.37 -1.03 -17.33
CA LYS A 151 18.19 -1.51 -18.07
C LYS A 151 18.53 -2.83 -18.80
N PHE A 152 17.58 -3.77 -18.79
CA PHE A 152 17.69 -4.98 -19.59
C PHE A 152 17.75 -4.65 -21.08
N LYS A 153 18.64 -5.34 -21.80
CA LYS A 153 18.73 -5.26 -23.26
C LYS A 153 17.55 -6.02 -23.88
N GLN A 154 16.57 -5.29 -24.42
CA GLN A 154 15.34 -5.88 -24.96
C GLN A 154 15.62 -6.94 -26.03
N GLU A 155 16.66 -6.74 -26.84
CA GLU A 155 17.11 -7.66 -27.89
C GLU A 155 17.63 -9.00 -27.35
N LYS A 156 17.95 -9.08 -26.06
CA LYS A 156 18.36 -10.32 -25.38
C LYS A 156 17.19 -11.05 -24.73
N THR A 157 16.00 -10.47 -24.70
CA THR A 157 14.80 -11.10 -24.18
C THR A 157 14.25 -12.09 -25.24
N LYS A 158 14.18 -13.37 -24.89
CA LYS A 158 13.74 -14.45 -25.78
C LYS A 158 12.79 -15.39 -25.06
N ASP A 159 11.92 -16.03 -25.82
CA ASP A 159 11.07 -17.11 -25.33
C ASP A 159 11.92 -18.20 -24.66
N ARG A 160 11.52 -18.57 -23.45
CA ARG A 160 12.12 -19.65 -22.66
C ARG A 160 11.03 -20.39 -21.91
N ASP A 161 11.29 -21.67 -21.67
CA ASP A 161 10.45 -22.49 -20.81
C ASP A 161 10.60 -22.03 -19.36
N PHE A 162 9.48 -21.77 -18.70
CA PHE A 162 9.40 -21.62 -17.26
C PHE A 162 8.95 -22.94 -16.64
N TYR A 163 9.73 -23.47 -15.72
CA TYR A 163 9.44 -24.74 -15.05
C TYR A 163 8.79 -24.44 -13.71
N LEU A 164 7.55 -24.89 -13.55
CA LEU A 164 6.79 -24.77 -12.32
C LEU A 164 7.31 -25.73 -11.25
N LEU A 165 7.01 -25.46 -9.99
CA LEU A 165 7.37 -26.33 -8.86
C LEU A 165 6.80 -27.75 -8.97
N ASN A 166 5.71 -27.93 -9.73
CA ASN A 166 5.11 -29.22 -10.03
C ASN A 166 5.71 -29.92 -11.27
N GLY A 167 6.78 -29.37 -11.87
CA GLY A 167 7.45 -29.93 -13.05
C GLY A 167 6.82 -29.57 -14.39
N ASN A 168 5.66 -28.91 -14.41
CA ASN A 168 5.01 -28.47 -15.65
C ASN A 168 5.75 -27.29 -16.28
N LYS A 169 5.64 -27.17 -17.61
CA LYS A 169 6.27 -26.08 -18.37
C LYS A 169 5.24 -25.06 -18.82
N LEU A 170 5.61 -23.79 -18.70
CA LEU A 170 4.89 -22.68 -19.33
C LEU A 170 5.81 -21.96 -20.30
N LYS A 171 5.30 -21.68 -21.51
CA LYS A 171 5.97 -20.75 -22.40
C LYS A 171 5.72 -19.34 -21.89
N VAL A 172 6.78 -18.66 -21.47
CA VAL A 172 6.73 -17.24 -21.14
C VAL A 172 7.17 -16.47 -22.38
N THR A 173 6.21 -15.99 -23.16
CA THR A 173 6.46 -15.01 -24.21
C THR A 173 6.63 -13.64 -23.57
N PRO A 174 7.72 -12.89 -23.86
CA PRO A 174 7.84 -11.54 -23.34
C PRO A 174 6.70 -10.66 -23.89
N PRO A 175 6.00 -9.89 -23.05
CA PRO A 175 5.04 -8.92 -23.54
C PRO A 175 5.76 -7.85 -24.38
N PRO A 176 5.06 -7.19 -25.34
CA PRO A 176 5.60 -6.03 -26.06
C PRO A 176 6.12 -4.97 -25.05
N PRO A 177 7.11 -4.14 -25.43
CA PRO A 177 8.05 -3.47 -24.53
C PRO A 177 7.37 -2.68 -23.41
N LEU A 178 7.12 -3.37 -22.32
CA LEU A 178 6.88 -2.86 -20.99
C LEU A 178 7.73 -3.75 -20.09
N ILE A 179 8.59 -3.09 -19.33
CA ILE A 179 9.70 -3.67 -18.57
C ILE A 179 9.14 -4.63 -17.51
N TYR A 180 9.56 -5.90 -17.51
CA TYR A 180 9.27 -6.83 -16.42
C TYR A 180 10.52 -7.54 -15.91
N PHE A 181 10.57 -7.65 -14.58
CA PHE A 181 11.42 -8.53 -13.81
C PHE A 181 10.82 -9.94 -13.81
N VAL A 182 11.61 -10.95 -14.19
CA VAL A 182 11.19 -12.37 -14.15
C VAL A 182 11.91 -13.04 -13.00
N ALA A 183 11.13 -13.58 -12.08
CA ALA A 183 11.61 -14.01 -10.80
C ALA A 183 11.20 -15.47 -10.58
N ASN A 184 12.15 -16.38 -10.78
CA ASN A 184 11.90 -17.78 -11.16
C ASN A 184 12.16 -18.81 -10.05
N HIS A 185 12.08 -18.38 -8.79
CA HIS A 185 12.05 -19.22 -7.59
C HIS A 185 11.41 -18.41 -6.46
N PRO A 186 11.14 -18.96 -5.26
CA PRO A 186 10.83 -18.13 -4.10
C PRO A 186 12.03 -17.21 -3.83
N PHE A 187 11.83 -15.91 -3.91
CA PHE A 187 12.81 -14.93 -3.49
C PHE A 187 12.13 -13.95 -2.55
N LEU A 188 12.89 -13.55 -1.54
CA LEU A 188 12.58 -12.41 -0.72
C LEU A 188 13.01 -11.18 -1.50
N PHE A 189 12.10 -10.25 -1.72
CA PHE A 189 12.49 -8.92 -2.14
C PHE A 189 12.16 -7.93 -1.05
N MET A 190 13.09 -7.00 -0.86
CA MET A 190 12.99 -5.94 0.11
C MET A 190 13.18 -4.62 -0.63
N ILE A 191 12.23 -3.71 -0.49
CA ILE A 191 12.39 -2.31 -0.86
C ILE A 191 12.78 -1.61 0.43
N ARG A 192 14.02 -1.14 0.48
CA ARG A 192 14.57 -0.37 1.60
C ARG A 192 14.88 1.03 1.08
N GLU A 193 14.54 2.04 1.87
CA GLU A 193 14.93 3.42 1.61
C GLU A 193 16.37 3.62 2.11
N ASP A 194 17.24 4.18 1.26
CA ASP A 194 18.70 4.13 1.47
C ASP A 194 19.21 5.09 2.56
N ILE A 195 18.52 6.20 2.80
CA ILE A 195 18.98 7.27 3.69
C ILE A 195 18.62 6.97 5.15
N SER A 196 17.35 6.71 5.44
CA SER A 196 16.85 6.32 6.77
C SER A 196 17.09 4.84 7.07
N GLY A 197 17.24 4.01 6.04
CA GLY A 197 17.38 2.57 6.18
C GLY A 197 16.07 1.82 6.46
N ALA A 198 14.94 2.51 6.36
CA ALA A 198 13.61 1.95 6.58
C ALA A 198 13.26 0.92 5.51
N ILE A 199 12.68 -0.20 5.94
CA ILE A 199 12.16 -1.23 5.03
C ILE A 199 10.72 -0.86 4.66
N LEU A 200 10.50 -0.45 3.42
CA LEU A 200 9.20 -0.02 2.91
C LEU A 200 8.30 -1.21 2.58
N PHE A 201 8.90 -2.24 1.98
CA PHE A 201 8.19 -3.44 1.59
C PHE A 201 9.10 -4.64 1.77
N VAL A 202 8.57 -5.73 2.31
CA VAL A 202 9.16 -7.05 2.14
C VAL A 202 8.06 -7.96 1.64
N GLY A 203 8.35 -8.67 0.57
CA GLY A 203 7.44 -9.68 0.06
C GLY A 203 8.20 -10.93 -0.28
N THR A 204 7.52 -12.05 -0.08
CA THR A 204 7.86 -13.30 -0.74
C THR A 204 6.97 -13.40 -1.97
N MET A 205 7.56 -13.42 -3.16
CA MET A 205 6.79 -13.80 -4.34
C MET A 205 6.73 -15.32 -4.36
N VAL A 206 5.53 -15.87 -4.13
CA VAL A 206 5.26 -17.29 -4.24
C VAL A 206 4.30 -17.48 -5.41
N ASP A 207 4.75 -18.22 -6.41
CA ASP A 207 4.03 -18.61 -7.64
C ASP A 207 3.08 -17.53 -8.24
N PRO A 208 3.58 -16.64 -9.10
CA PRO A 208 2.76 -15.58 -9.70
C PRO A 208 1.65 -16.09 -10.64
N LEU A 209 1.60 -17.39 -10.94
CA LEU A 209 0.69 -17.99 -11.91
C LEU A 209 -0.61 -18.54 -11.28
N GLN A 210 -0.67 -18.66 -9.95
CA GLN A 210 -1.90 -19.08 -9.26
C GLN A 210 -3.05 -18.06 -9.41
N LYS A 211 -2.77 -16.77 -9.64
CA LYS A 211 -3.82 -15.74 -9.81
C LYS A 211 -4.41 -15.66 -11.22
N LEU A 212 -3.73 -16.19 -12.24
CA LEU A 212 -4.19 -16.08 -13.63
C LEU A 212 -5.24 -17.14 -14.01
N SER A 213 -5.33 -18.25 -13.29
CA SER A 213 -6.35 -19.29 -13.53
C SER A 213 -7.76 -18.81 -13.15
N THR A 214 -7.92 -18.00 -12.10
CA THR A 214 -9.23 -17.48 -11.66
C THR A 214 -9.78 -16.40 -12.62
N ILE A 215 -8.92 -15.62 -13.26
CA ILE A 215 -9.33 -14.53 -14.18
C ILE A 215 -9.63 -15.06 -15.59
N LEU A 216 -8.99 -16.16 -16.02
CA LEU A 216 -9.16 -16.71 -17.36
C LEU A 216 -10.25 -17.79 -17.48
N TYR A 217 -10.69 -18.42 -16.38
CA TYR A 217 -11.69 -19.50 -16.41
C TYR A 217 -13.01 -19.21 -15.68
N GLY A 218 -13.21 -18.00 -15.15
CA GLY A 218 -14.43 -17.58 -14.44
C GLY A 218 -15.59 -17.11 -15.33
N ARG A 219 -15.91 -17.81 -16.43
CA ARG A 219 -17.22 -17.70 -17.10
C ARG A 219 -17.47 -18.93 -17.97
N GLY A 220 -18.12 -19.93 -17.40
CA GLY A 220 -18.39 -21.17 -18.13
C GLY A 220 -19.13 -22.23 -17.33
N ARG A 221 -20.40 -21.94 -17.04
CA ARG A 221 -21.47 -22.81 -16.49
C ARG A 221 -21.47 -23.06 -14.99
#